data_AF-A0A520ACB9-F1
#
_entry.id   AF-A0A520ACB9-F1
#
_cell.length_a   1.000
_cell.length_b   1.000
_cell.length_c   1.000
_cell.angle_alpha   90.00
_cell.angle_beta   90.00
_cell.angle_gamma   90.00
#
_symmetry.space_group_name_H-M   'P 1'
#
loop_
_entity.id
_entity.type
_entity.pdbx_description
1 polymer ?
#
loop_
_entity_poly.entity_id
_entity_poly.type
_entity_poly.pdbx_seq_one_letter_code
_entity_poly.pdbx_strand_id
1 'polypeptide(L)'
;MSSNDFLIIENKALGYRIKYLLKNFEYDYRSRIVYFAGFPFFEEMKGSKSKIRKWNEKRNTAYYGSYQHFFKSLYQGVSQKEGFVLHKLATIANKNRKPDSVINANIKRLTAGARAINMLTFTKDDSLNYWLKERGKPKNMAVLNKAEVRPDTLVKKYNSDLKSINFTNELFVMYTKEKESEAYANTGFSVSRAPDMGNYQVSLINLMEPPVLFYPNGGLANTRSFLFKGFWAYEKMADAVPAEFEPTVN
;
A
#
# COMPACT_ATOMS: atom_id res chain seq x y z
N MET A 1 18.29 11.95 -1.31
CA MET A 1 18.28 13.38 -0.88
C MET A 1 17.97 13.45 0.61
N SER A 2 18.53 14.43 1.31
CA SER A 2 18.25 14.77 2.71
C SER A 2 18.12 16.29 2.84
N SER A 3 17.39 16.78 3.85
CA SER A 3 17.24 18.22 4.09
C SER A 3 17.92 18.61 5.42
N ASN A 4 18.57 19.77 5.43
CA ASN A 4 19.06 20.40 6.66
C ASN A 4 17.99 21.26 7.34
N ASP A 5 16.98 21.70 6.58
CA ASP A 5 15.85 22.49 7.06
C ASP A 5 14.55 21.66 7.13
N PHE A 6 13.62 22.09 7.97
CA PHE A 6 12.30 21.45 8.08
C PHE A 6 11.43 21.76 6.87
N LEU A 7 10.83 20.71 6.29
CA LEU A 7 9.69 20.87 5.40
C LEU A 7 8.47 21.24 6.26
N ILE A 8 7.80 22.33 5.94
CA ILE A 8 6.62 22.79 6.67
C ILE A 8 5.38 22.44 5.84
N ILE A 9 4.52 21.59 6.39
CA ILE A 9 3.27 21.14 5.75
C ILE A 9 2.10 21.64 6.60
N GLU A 10 1.20 22.43 6.03
CA GLU A 10 -0.01 22.87 6.72
C GLU A 10 -1.21 21.99 6.33
N ASN A 11 -1.58 21.08 7.21
CA ASN A 11 -2.79 20.28 7.08
C ASN A 11 -3.98 21.01 7.72
N LYS A 12 -4.61 21.88 6.95
CA LYS A 12 -5.79 22.65 7.40
C LYS A 12 -7.00 21.76 7.70
N ALA A 13 -7.07 20.57 7.09
CA ALA A 13 -8.16 19.62 7.28
C ALA A 13 -8.10 18.97 8.67
N LEU A 14 -6.91 18.61 9.15
CA LEU A 14 -6.69 18.06 10.49
C LEU A 14 -6.27 19.11 11.53
N GLY A 15 -6.02 20.35 11.11
CA GLY A 15 -5.59 21.41 12.02
C GLY A 15 -4.19 21.19 12.56
N TYR A 16 -3.27 20.69 11.73
CA TYR A 16 -1.87 20.49 12.07
C TYR A 16 -0.95 21.33 11.17
N ARG A 17 0.11 21.87 11.76
CA ARG A 17 1.33 22.27 11.06
C ARG A 17 2.39 21.21 11.35
N ILE A 18 2.82 20.50 10.31
CA ILE A 18 3.78 19.40 10.41
C ILE A 18 5.15 19.95 10.01
N LYS A 19 6.11 19.91 10.92
CA LYS A 19 7.54 20.14 10.62
C LYS A 19 8.18 18.79 10.36
N TYR A 20 8.66 18.56 9.15
CA TYR A 20 9.21 17.27 8.75
C TYR A 20 10.70 17.38 8.46
N LEU A 21 11.52 16.70 9.27
CA LEU A 21 12.95 16.59 9.02
C LEU A 21 13.22 15.40 8.10
N LEU A 22 13.41 15.67 6.80
CA LEU A 22 13.65 14.64 5.79
C LEU A 22 15.08 14.08 5.89
N LYS A 23 15.20 12.83 6.34
CA LYS A 23 16.49 12.13 6.43
C LYS A 23 16.85 11.40 5.15
N ASN A 24 15.88 10.74 4.52
CA ASN A 24 16.08 10.03 3.27
C ASN A 24 14.91 10.28 2.34
N PHE A 25 15.23 10.47 1.07
CA PHE A 25 14.29 10.44 -0.04
C PHE A 25 14.97 9.79 -1.24
N GLU A 26 14.32 8.79 -1.79
CA GLU A 26 14.76 8.03 -2.95
C GLU A 26 13.57 7.75 -3.85
N TYR A 27 13.78 7.86 -5.14
CA TYR A 27 12.82 7.44 -6.15
C TYR A 27 13.49 6.42 -7.06
N ASP A 28 12.97 5.20 -7.04
CA ASP A 28 13.44 4.14 -7.92
C ASP A 28 12.68 4.23 -9.26
N TYR A 29 13.38 4.64 -10.32
CA TYR A 29 12.78 4.81 -11.64
C TYR A 29 12.29 3.51 -12.30
N ARG A 30 12.85 2.35 -11.92
CA ARG A 30 12.50 1.04 -12.50
C ARG A 30 11.20 0.52 -11.93
N SER A 31 11.07 0.57 -10.61
CA SER A 31 9.89 0.12 -9.86
C SER A 31 8.85 1.22 -9.67
N ARG A 32 9.21 2.50 -9.93
CA ARG A 32 8.41 3.70 -9.66
C ARG A 32 8.03 3.85 -8.18
N ILE A 33 8.84 3.29 -7.28
CA ILE A 33 8.63 3.36 -5.84
C ILE A 33 9.28 4.63 -5.31
N VAL A 34 8.51 5.40 -4.54
CA VAL A 34 9.03 6.53 -3.74
C VAL A 34 9.26 6.03 -2.32
N TYR A 35 10.50 6.12 -1.86
CA TYR A 35 10.88 5.92 -0.48
C TYR A 35 11.20 7.27 0.17
N PHE A 36 10.64 7.52 1.34
CA PHE A 36 11.02 8.67 2.16
C PHE A 36 10.98 8.30 3.64
N ALA A 37 11.90 8.87 4.41
CA ALA A 37 12.00 8.68 5.85
C ALA A 37 12.45 9.98 6.51
N GLY A 38 11.95 10.20 7.71
CA GLY A 38 12.18 11.43 8.45
C GLY A 38 11.35 11.47 9.71
N PHE A 39 11.47 12.58 10.43
CA PHE A 39 10.82 12.77 11.71
C PHE A 39 9.76 13.86 11.57
N PRO A 40 8.46 13.50 11.60
CA PRO A 40 7.40 14.48 11.67
C PRO A 40 7.27 15.03 13.10
N PHE A 41 7.13 16.33 13.24
CA PHE A 41 6.70 17.00 14.46
C PHE A 41 5.39 17.73 14.17
N PHE A 42 4.34 17.43 14.94
CA PHE A 42 3.01 17.96 14.74
C PHE A 42 2.74 19.10 15.71
N GLU A 43 2.41 20.27 15.18
CA GLU A 43 1.95 21.43 15.95
C GLU A 43 0.45 21.63 15.69
N GLU A 44 -0.36 21.69 16.75
CA GLU A 44 -1.77 22.01 16.59
C GLU A 44 -1.98 23.47 16.17
N MET A 45 -2.87 23.67 15.20
CA MET A 45 -3.30 24.99 14.81
C MET A 45 -4.27 25.58 15.84
N LYS A 46 -4.20 26.89 16.06
CA LYS A 46 -5.21 27.60 16.87
C LYS A 46 -6.52 27.74 16.08
N GLY A 47 -7.65 27.57 16.78
CA GLY A 47 -8.98 27.67 16.18
C GLY A 47 -10.07 27.90 17.23
N SER A 48 -11.27 28.26 16.76
CA SER A 48 -12.45 28.32 17.64
C SER A 48 -12.83 26.92 18.14
N LYS A 49 -13.61 26.83 19.23
CA LYS A 49 -14.09 25.55 19.78
C LYS A 49 -14.76 24.65 18.72
N SER A 50 -15.58 25.25 17.84
CA SER A 50 -16.23 24.55 16.73
C SER A 50 -15.23 23.98 15.72
N LYS A 51 -14.16 24.72 15.42
CA LYS A 51 -13.10 24.27 14.50
C LYS A 51 -12.29 23.12 15.09
N ILE A 52 -11.92 23.24 16.37
CA ILE A 52 -11.21 22.18 17.10
C ILE A 52 -12.04 20.89 17.14
N ARG A 53 -13.34 20.99 17.41
CA ARG A 53 -14.24 19.82 17.38
C ARG A 53 -14.25 19.14 16.01
N LYS A 54 -14.40 19.91 14.92
CA LYS A 54 -14.35 19.38 13.54
C LYS A 54 -12.99 18.74 13.21
N TRP A 55 -11.89 19.29 13.72
CA TRP A 55 -10.57 18.71 13.54
C TRP A 55 -10.44 17.38 14.29
N ASN A 56 -10.92 17.29 15.53
CA ASN A 56 -10.91 16.03 16.29
C ASN A 56 -11.74 14.94 15.63
N GLU A 57 -12.93 15.26 15.11
CA GLU A 57 -13.74 14.34 14.32
C GLU A 57 -12.95 13.78 13.12
N LYS A 58 -12.28 14.67 12.37
CA LYS A 58 -11.45 14.26 11.22
C LYS A 58 -10.20 13.49 11.60
N ARG A 59 -9.56 13.82 12.72
CA ARG A 59 -8.40 13.09 13.24
C ARG A 59 -8.78 11.67 13.66
N ASN A 60 -9.96 11.50 14.26
CA ASN A 60 -10.51 10.18 14.56
C ASN A 60 -10.72 9.38 13.27
N THR A 61 -11.34 9.98 12.24
CA THR A 61 -11.49 9.35 10.92
C THR A 61 -10.14 8.98 10.32
N ALA A 62 -9.16 9.88 10.33
CA ALA A 62 -7.82 9.64 9.79
C ALA A 62 -7.04 8.55 10.56
N TYR A 63 -7.31 8.38 11.86
CA TYR A 63 -6.69 7.34 12.67
C TYR A 63 -7.33 5.98 12.42
N TYR A 64 -8.66 5.89 12.44
CA TYR A 64 -9.36 4.61 12.30
C TYR A 64 -9.16 4.01 10.91
N GLY A 65 -8.61 2.79 10.89
CA GLY A 65 -8.32 2.07 9.65
C GLY A 65 -6.92 2.33 9.11
N SER A 66 -6.21 3.34 9.61
CA SER A 66 -4.81 3.65 9.26
C SER A 66 -3.85 2.51 9.61
N TYR A 67 -2.64 2.54 9.01
CA TYR A 67 -1.58 1.60 9.35
C TYR A 67 -1.17 1.72 10.83
N GLN A 68 -1.20 2.94 11.41
CA GLN A 68 -0.88 3.15 12.83
C GLN A 68 -1.90 2.42 13.72
N HIS A 69 -3.20 2.56 13.43
CA HIS A 69 -4.25 1.82 14.14
C HIS A 69 -4.08 0.31 13.99
N PHE A 70 -3.76 -0.15 12.77
CA PHE A 70 -3.50 -1.56 12.51
C PHE A 70 -2.35 -2.12 13.36
N PHE A 71 -1.16 -1.53 13.30
CA PHE A 71 0.00 -2.03 14.04
C PHE A 71 -0.15 -1.89 15.55
N LYS A 72 -0.82 -0.83 16.05
CA LYS A 72 -1.16 -0.69 17.47
C LYS A 72 -2.12 -1.79 17.93
N SER A 73 -3.17 -2.08 17.16
CA SER A 73 -4.12 -3.14 17.49
C SER A 73 -3.51 -4.55 17.38
N LEU A 74 -2.58 -4.78 16.44
CA LEU A 74 -1.75 -5.99 16.38
C LEU A 74 -0.88 -6.12 17.63
N TYR A 75 -0.28 -5.01 18.07
CA TYR A 75 0.55 -5.00 19.28
C TYR A 75 -0.27 -5.39 20.51
N GLN A 76 -1.50 -4.90 20.61
CA GLN A 76 -2.41 -5.19 21.71
C GLN A 76 -3.12 -6.55 21.59
N GLY A 77 -3.05 -7.21 20.43
CA GLY A 77 -3.74 -8.48 20.18
C GLY A 77 -5.26 -8.33 19.99
N VAL A 78 -5.73 -7.15 19.60
CA VAL A 78 -7.16 -6.84 19.44
C VAL A 78 -7.55 -6.47 18.00
N SER A 79 -6.65 -6.62 17.02
CA SER A 79 -6.86 -6.21 15.63
C SER A 79 -8.16 -6.73 15.01
N GLN A 80 -8.52 -8.00 15.27
CA GLN A 80 -9.79 -8.58 14.79
C GLN A 80 -11.01 -7.88 15.41
N LYS A 81 -10.97 -7.61 16.73
CA LYS A 81 -12.03 -6.84 17.42
C LYS A 81 -12.11 -5.40 16.91
N GLU A 82 -10.97 -4.84 16.52
CA GLU A 82 -10.89 -3.52 15.93
C GLU A 82 -11.38 -3.46 14.48
N GLY A 83 -11.74 -4.59 13.86
CA GLY A 83 -12.30 -4.66 12.52
C GLY A 83 -11.28 -4.94 11.42
N PHE A 84 -10.09 -5.42 11.76
CA PHE A 84 -9.09 -5.85 10.78
C PHE A 84 -9.23 -7.34 10.47
N VAL A 85 -9.43 -7.66 9.19
CA VAL A 85 -9.45 -9.02 8.65
C VAL A 85 -8.24 -9.20 7.74
N LEU A 86 -7.50 -10.30 7.93
CA LEU A 86 -6.24 -10.56 7.23
C LEU A 86 -6.35 -11.75 6.30
N HIS A 87 -5.79 -11.60 5.10
CA HIS A 87 -5.70 -12.66 4.09
C HIS A 87 -4.29 -12.69 3.50
N LYS A 88 -3.93 -13.78 2.81
CA LYS A 88 -2.68 -13.85 2.04
C LYS A 88 -2.97 -13.60 0.56
N LEU A 89 -2.16 -12.76 -0.05
CA LEU A 89 -2.15 -12.58 -1.49
C LEU A 89 -0.88 -13.25 -2.06
N ALA A 90 -1.07 -14.35 -2.76
CA ALA A 90 0.02 -15.15 -3.32
C ALA A 90 0.33 -14.71 -4.75
N THR A 91 1.61 -14.66 -5.10
CA THR A 91 2.05 -14.45 -6.48
C THR A 91 2.25 -15.80 -7.15
N ILE A 92 1.42 -16.15 -8.13
CA ILE A 92 1.54 -17.41 -8.89
C ILE A 92 1.90 -17.14 -10.35
N ALA A 93 2.54 -18.12 -11.00
CA ALA A 93 2.81 -18.04 -12.43
C ALA A 93 1.50 -17.98 -13.24
N ASN A 94 1.44 -17.10 -14.23
CA ASN A 94 0.27 -16.97 -15.10
C ASN A 94 0.19 -18.14 -16.08
N LYS A 95 -0.59 -19.17 -15.75
CA LYS A 95 -0.81 -20.35 -16.61
C LYS A 95 -1.47 -20.01 -17.95
N ASN A 96 -2.14 -18.86 -18.05
CA ASN A 96 -2.78 -18.39 -19.28
C ASN A 96 -1.83 -17.60 -20.21
N ARG A 97 -0.52 -17.57 -19.88
CA ARG A 97 0.53 -16.94 -20.67
C ARG A 97 1.51 -17.99 -21.19
N LYS A 98 1.77 -18.00 -22.50
CA LYS A 98 2.80 -18.87 -23.11
C LYS A 98 4.22 -18.53 -22.61
N PRO A 99 5.18 -19.47 -22.64
CA PRO A 99 6.58 -19.20 -22.27
C PRO A 99 7.23 -18.16 -23.18
N ASP A 100 8.16 -17.35 -22.62
CA ASP A 100 8.88 -16.30 -23.35
C ASP A 100 9.63 -16.85 -24.56
N SER A 101 10.19 -18.05 -24.47
CA SER A 101 10.88 -18.71 -25.58
C SER A 101 9.97 -18.90 -26.80
N VAL A 102 8.73 -19.39 -26.57
CA VAL A 102 7.73 -19.61 -27.61
C VAL A 102 7.25 -18.28 -28.19
N ILE A 103 6.97 -17.29 -27.33
CA ILE A 103 6.54 -15.95 -27.75
C ILE A 103 7.60 -15.29 -28.64
N ASN A 104 8.85 -15.24 -28.17
CA ASN A 104 9.94 -14.57 -28.85
C ASN A 104 10.33 -15.27 -30.16
N ALA A 105 10.31 -16.61 -30.19
CA ALA A 105 10.56 -17.38 -31.41
C ALA A 105 9.51 -17.08 -32.49
N ASN A 106 8.23 -17.00 -32.12
CA ASN A 106 7.16 -16.69 -33.05
C ASN A 106 7.19 -15.24 -33.54
N ILE A 107 7.45 -14.27 -32.66
CA ILE A 107 7.63 -12.87 -33.07
C ILE A 107 8.80 -12.78 -34.06
N LYS A 108 9.97 -13.34 -33.71
CA LYS A 108 11.17 -13.31 -34.57
C LYS A 108 10.89 -13.92 -35.95
N ARG A 109 10.18 -15.06 -36.00
CA ARG A 109 9.78 -15.72 -37.25
C ARG A 109 8.88 -14.83 -38.11
N LEU A 110 7.89 -14.18 -37.50
CA LEU A 110 6.93 -13.33 -38.22
C LEU A 110 7.53 -11.98 -38.65
N THR A 111 8.60 -11.53 -38.01
CA THR A 111 9.30 -10.29 -38.34
C THR A 111 10.56 -10.48 -39.20
N ALA A 112 10.91 -11.70 -39.60
CA ALA A 112 12.08 -11.99 -40.41
C ALA A 112 11.79 -11.79 -41.92
N GLY A 113 12.54 -10.89 -42.59
CA GLY A 113 12.49 -10.67 -44.04
C GLY A 113 11.87 -9.32 -44.48
N ALA A 114 11.93 -9.02 -45.79
CA ALA A 114 11.53 -7.75 -46.43
C ALA A 114 10.07 -7.28 -46.21
N ARG A 115 9.25 -8.05 -45.47
CA ARG A 115 7.90 -7.67 -45.00
C ARG A 115 7.92 -6.61 -43.88
N ALA A 116 9.09 -6.30 -43.31
CA ALA A 116 9.22 -5.22 -42.33
C ALA A 116 9.02 -3.81 -42.92
N ILE A 117 9.27 -3.62 -44.22
CA ILE A 117 9.13 -2.30 -44.89
C ILE A 117 7.67 -1.99 -45.24
N ASN A 118 6.89 -3.00 -45.65
CA ASN A 118 5.43 -2.86 -45.86
C ASN A 118 4.62 -2.82 -44.56
N MET A 119 5.28 -2.93 -43.40
CA MET A 119 4.64 -2.97 -42.07
C MET A 119 4.17 -1.57 -41.59
N LEU A 120 4.67 -0.50 -42.20
CA LEU A 120 4.18 0.88 -41.96
C LEU A 120 2.83 1.15 -42.64
N THR A 121 2.42 0.31 -43.59
CA THR A 121 1.20 0.48 -44.38
C THR A 121 0.20 -0.64 -44.07
N PHE A 122 -0.58 -0.41 -43.01
CA PHE A 122 -1.94 -0.93 -42.81
C PHE A 122 -2.20 -2.45 -42.88
N THR A 123 -2.44 -3.01 -41.69
CA THR A 123 -3.48 -4.00 -41.34
C THR A 123 -3.27 -5.49 -41.64
N LYS A 124 -3.48 -6.29 -40.56
CA LYS A 124 -4.08 -7.63 -40.56
C LYS A 124 -3.18 -8.88 -40.47
N ASP A 125 -1.99 -8.82 -39.87
CA ASP A 125 -1.36 -10.04 -39.34
C ASP A 125 -1.91 -10.38 -37.95
N ASP A 126 -3.06 -11.06 -37.92
CA ASP A 126 -3.75 -11.52 -36.70
C ASP A 126 -2.80 -12.34 -35.79
N SER A 127 -1.92 -13.13 -36.40
CA SER A 127 -0.91 -13.92 -35.70
C SER A 127 0.13 -13.06 -34.97
N LEU A 128 0.67 -12.01 -35.60
CA LEU A 128 1.66 -11.15 -34.93
C LEU A 128 1.02 -10.38 -33.78
N ASN A 129 -0.17 -9.84 -33.99
CA ASN A 129 -0.93 -9.15 -32.94
C ASN A 129 -1.27 -10.08 -31.78
N TYR A 130 -1.61 -11.33 -32.04
CA TYR A 130 -1.79 -12.35 -31.00
C TYR A 130 -0.53 -12.51 -30.14
N TRP A 131 0.66 -12.68 -30.75
CA TRP A 131 1.91 -12.85 -29.99
C TRP A 131 2.34 -11.59 -29.25
N LEU A 132 2.08 -10.40 -29.80
CA LEU A 132 2.32 -9.13 -29.12
C LEU A 132 1.41 -8.97 -27.88
N LYS A 133 0.12 -9.35 -28.00
CA LYS A 133 -0.82 -9.40 -26.86
C LYS A 133 -0.38 -10.44 -25.82
N GLU A 134 0.03 -11.62 -26.27
CA GLU A 134 0.54 -12.69 -25.41
C GLU A 134 1.80 -12.25 -24.63
N ARG A 135 2.71 -11.51 -25.29
CA ARG A 135 3.90 -10.92 -24.66
C ARG A 135 3.54 -9.90 -23.57
N GLY A 136 2.47 -9.13 -23.81
CA GLY A 136 1.97 -8.11 -22.88
C GLY A 136 1.24 -8.67 -21.65
N LYS A 137 0.82 -9.95 -21.65
CA LYS A 137 0.25 -10.59 -20.47
C LYS A 137 1.27 -10.60 -19.32
N PRO A 138 0.83 -10.41 -18.06
CA PRO A 138 1.73 -10.45 -16.92
C PRO A 138 2.27 -11.87 -16.72
N LYS A 139 3.56 -11.98 -16.35
CA LYS A 139 4.23 -13.26 -16.07
C LYS A 139 3.64 -13.96 -14.85
N ASN A 140 3.27 -13.18 -13.85
CA ASN A 140 2.69 -13.65 -12.60
C ASN A 140 1.34 -12.95 -12.36
N MET A 141 0.47 -13.61 -11.60
CA MET A 141 -0.81 -13.08 -11.15
C MET A 141 -0.88 -13.13 -9.63
N ALA A 142 -1.46 -12.09 -9.04
CA ALA A 142 -1.81 -12.10 -7.63
C ALA A 142 -3.12 -12.89 -7.45
N VAL A 143 -3.13 -13.83 -6.52
CA VAL A 143 -4.30 -14.64 -6.17
C VAL A 143 -4.56 -14.51 -4.68
N LEU A 144 -5.77 -14.08 -4.35
CA LEU A 144 -6.23 -13.91 -2.98
C LEU A 144 -6.60 -15.27 -2.40
N ASN A 145 -5.92 -15.67 -1.33
CA ASN A 145 -6.38 -16.76 -0.49
C ASN A 145 -7.42 -16.22 0.49
N LYS A 146 -8.68 -16.61 0.30
CA LYS A 146 -9.81 -16.18 1.14
C LYS A 146 -9.77 -16.72 2.57
N ALA A 147 -8.90 -17.67 2.88
CA ALA A 147 -8.72 -18.12 4.26
C ALA A 147 -8.20 -16.94 5.11
N GLU A 148 -8.87 -16.70 6.24
CA GLU A 148 -8.44 -15.68 7.18
C GLU A 148 -7.15 -16.10 7.88
N VAL A 149 -6.23 -15.15 8.04
CA VAL A 149 -4.97 -15.34 8.74
C VAL A 149 -5.10 -14.82 10.15
N ARG A 150 -4.89 -15.69 11.14
CA ARG A 150 -4.91 -15.28 12.55
C ARG A 150 -3.66 -14.42 12.85
N PRO A 151 -3.82 -13.21 13.43
CA PRO A 151 -2.69 -12.30 13.67
C PRO A 151 -1.56 -12.89 14.53
N ASP A 152 -1.89 -13.75 15.50
CA ASP A 152 -0.94 -14.44 16.38
C ASP A 152 0.00 -15.39 15.63
N THR A 153 -0.38 -15.85 14.43
CA THR A 153 0.50 -16.66 13.57
C THR A 153 1.59 -15.82 12.87
N LEU A 154 1.37 -14.51 12.74
CA LEU A 154 2.27 -13.59 12.06
C LEU A 154 3.13 -12.78 13.03
N VAL A 155 2.57 -12.45 14.19
CA VAL A 155 3.16 -11.54 15.16
C VAL A 155 3.88 -12.29 16.27
N LYS A 156 5.13 -11.91 16.54
CA LYS A 156 5.95 -12.46 17.63
C LYS A 156 6.51 -11.35 18.50
N LYS A 157 6.77 -11.65 19.77
CA LYS A 157 7.54 -10.75 20.64
C LYS A 157 8.99 -10.70 20.13
N TYR A 158 9.55 -9.51 19.98
CA TYR A 158 10.96 -9.34 19.61
C TYR A 158 11.80 -9.04 20.85
N ASN A 159 11.40 -8.05 21.65
CA ASN A 159 12.01 -7.73 22.94
C ASN A 159 10.96 -7.13 23.91
N SER A 160 11.37 -6.38 24.94
CA SER A 160 10.47 -5.70 25.89
C SER A 160 9.53 -4.70 25.21
N ASP A 161 10.02 -4.00 24.19
CA ASP A 161 9.38 -2.81 23.64
C ASP A 161 8.80 -3.05 22.25
N LEU A 162 9.34 -4.01 21.50
CA LEU A 162 9.02 -4.28 20.10
C LEU A 162 8.37 -5.65 19.90
N LYS A 163 7.45 -5.67 18.94
CA LYS A 163 6.97 -6.89 18.29
C LYS A 163 7.46 -6.95 16.85
N SER A 164 7.51 -8.15 16.31
CA SER A 164 7.85 -8.42 14.92
C SER A 164 6.68 -9.04 14.19
N ILE A 165 6.52 -8.72 12.91
CA ILE A 165 5.60 -9.41 12.00
C ILE A 165 6.39 -9.97 10.81
N ASN A 166 6.07 -11.20 10.41
CA ASN A 166 6.71 -11.83 9.25
C ASN A 166 5.72 -12.68 8.46
N PHE A 167 5.81 -12.60 7.13
CA PHE A 167 5.03 -13.39 6.18
C PHE A 167 5.70 -13.39 4.80
N THR A 168 5.32 -14.36 3.97
CA THR A 168 5.74 -14.47 2.58
C THR A 168 4.69 -13.85 1.65
N ASN A 169 5.12 -13.37 0.49
CA ASN A 169 4.28 -12.64 -0.46
C ASN A 169 3.68 -11.37 0.18
N GLU A 170 2.41 -11.08 -0.10
CA GLU A 170 1.75 -9.88 0.40
C GLU A 170 0.67 -10.24 1.43
N LEU A 171 0.56 -9.42 2.47
CA LEU A 171 -0.54 -9.47 3.41
C LEU A 171 -1.65 -8.56 2.90
N PHE A 172 -2.84 -9.12 2.71
CA PHE A 172 -4.04 -8.38 2.37
C PHE A 172 -4.75 -8.01 3.66
N VAL A 173 -4.91 -6.72 3.91
CA VAL A 173 -5.51 -6.17 5.14
C VAL A 173 -6.80 -5.45 4.76
N MET A 174 -7.90 -5.89 5.34
CA MET A 174 -9.21 -5.27 5.16
C MET A 174 -9.67 -4.65 6.47
N TYR A 175 -10.11 -3.38 6.43
CA TYR A 175 -10.71 -2.70 7.58
C TYR A 175 -12.22 -2.60 7.39
N THR A 176 -12.99 -3.35 8.17
CA THR A 176 -14.42 -3.58 7.93
C THR A 176 -15.35 -2.55 8.57
N LYS A 177 -14.81 -1.61 9.37
CA LYS A 177 -15.61 -0.55 10.01
C LYS A 177 -15.78 0.68 9.11
N GLU A 178 -15.10 0.74 7.96
CA GLU A 178 -15.22 1.86 7.02
C GLU A 178 -15.25 1.39 5.56
N LYS A 179 -15.99 2.14 4.73
CA LYS A 179 -16.10 1.90 3.30
C LYS A 179 -15.17 2.83 2.52
N GLU A 180 -14.70 2.36 1.38
CA GLU A 180 -13.93 3.21 0.48
C GLU A 180 -14.82 4.25 -0.19
N SER A 181 -14.30 5.48 -0.28
CA SER A 181 -14.99 6.58 -0.98
C SER A 181 -14.89 6.43 -2.50
N GLU A 182 -15.84 7.02 -3.22
CA GLU A 182 -15.77 7.09 -4.70
C GLU A 182 -14.52 7.82 -5.18
N ALA A 183 -14.08 8.84 -4.43
CA ALA A 183 -12.85 9.56 -4.72
C ALA A 183 -11.63 8.63 -4.69
N TYR A 184 -11.55 7.71 -3.72
CA TYR A 184 -10.51 6.68 -3.66
C TYR A 184 -10.65 5.65 -4.79
N ALA A 185 -11.86 5.16 -5.06
CA ALA A 185 -12.12 4.14 -6.07
C ALA A 185 -11.69 4.57 -7.48
N ASN A 186 -11.79 5.87 -7.79
CA ASN A 186 -11.37 6.46 -9.05
C ASN A 186 -9.86 6.76 -9.13
N THR A 187 -9.08 6.40 -8.12
CA THR A 187 -7.61 6.54 -8.14
C THR A 187 -6.93 5.30 -8.73
N GLY A 188 -5.65 5.45 -9.09
CA GLY A 188 -4.78 4.31 -9.44
C GLY A 188 -4.31 3.48 -8.26
N PHE A 189 -4.78 3.74 -7.03
CA PHE A 189 -4.40 3.01 -5.82
C PHE A 189 -5.35 1.89 -5.46
N SER A 190 -6.49 1.75 -6.15
CA SER A 190 -7.49 0.73 -5.84
C SER A 190 -6.90 -0.69 -5.91
N VAL A 191 -7.28 -1.52 -4.94
CA VAL A 191 -6.85 -2.93 -4.86
C VAL A 191 -7.95 -3.82 -5.39
N SER A 192 -7.60 -4.71 -6.33
CA SER A 192 -8.54 -5.73 -6.81
C SER A 192 -8.90 -6.70 -5.70
N ARG A 193 -10.19 -6.99 -5.55
CA ARG A 193 -10.76 -7.92 -4.57
C ARG A 193 -11.90 -8.72 -5.17
N ALA A 194 -12.27 -9.81 -4.51
CA ALA A 194 -13.41 -10.60 -4.93
C ALA A 194 -14.72 -9.82 -4.67
N PRO A 195 -15.73 -9.88 -5.58
CA PRO A 195 -16.97 -9.09 -5.44
C PRO A 195 -17.74 -9.32 -4.14
N ASP A 196 -17.61 -10.50 -3.54
CA ASP A 196 -18.24 -10.90 -2.28
C ASP A 196 -17.61 -10.29 -1.02
N MET A 197 -16.47 -9.60 -1.14
CA MET A 197 -15.78 -8.96 -0.01
C MET A 197 -16.27 -7.54 0.30
N GLY A 198 -17.24 -7.02 -0.47
CA GLY A 198 -17.80 -5.68 -0.26
C GLY A 198 -16.84 -4.55 -0.62
N ASN A 199 -17.19 -3.32 -0.21
CA ASN A 199 -16.44 -2.09 -0.49
C ASN A 199 -15.75 -1.54 0.77
N TYR A 200 -15.12 -2.41 1.56
CA TYR A 200 -14.34 -2.02 2.72
C TYR A 200 -12.95 -1.50 2.32
N GLN A 201 -12.33 -0.68 3.15
CA GLN A 201 -10.95 -0.22 2.94
C GLN A 201 -9.99 -1.41 2.88
N VAL A 202 -9.19 -1.48 1.81
CA VAL A 202 -8.18 -2.52 1.62
C VAL A 202 -6.80 -1.93 1.40
N SER A 203 -5.83 -2.49 2.12
CA SER A 203 -4.42 -2.22 1.98
C SER A 203 -3.64 -3.51 1.80
N LEU A 204 -2.55 -3.45 1.04
CA LEU A 204 -1.59 -4.55 0.93
C LEU A 204 -0.28 -4.16 1.60
N ILE A 205 0.33 -5.10 2.29
CA ILE A 205 1.68 -4.97 2.85
C ILE A 205 2.59 -5.96 2.14
N ASN A 206 3.67 -5.47 1.54
CA ASN A 206 4.77 -6.30 1.06
C ASN A 206 6.00 -6.08 1.96
N LEU A 207 6.70 -7.13 2.36
CA LEU A 207 7.91 -7.02 3.17
C LEU A 207 9.14 -6.90 2.26
N MET A 208 9.91 -5.84 2.45
CA MET A 208 11.17 -5.62 1.73
C MET A 208 12.37 -6.12 2.55
N GLU A 209 12.32 -5.93 3.87
CA GLU A 209 13.34 -6.39 4.82
C GLU A 209 12.65 -7.11 6.00
N PRO A 210 12.33 -8.40 5.86
CA PRO A 210 11.67 -9.16 6.91
C PRO A 210 12.63 -9.52 8.06
N PRO A 211 12.17 -9.56 9.32
CA PRO A 211 10.83 -9.20 9.78
C PRO A 211 10.66 -7.68 9.99
N VAL A 212 9.43 -7.19 9.91
CA VAL A 212 9.12 -5.79 10.26
C VAL A 212 8.96 -5.67 11.77
N LEU A 213 9.67 -4.72 12.37
CA LEU A 213 9.58 -4.41 13.80
C LEU A 213 8.68 -3.19 14.03
N PHE A 214 7.84 -3.25 15.06
CA PHE A 214 6.88 -2.19 15.39
C PHE A 214 6.70 -1.99 16.90
N TYR A 215 6.42 -0.74 17.26
CA TYR A 215 6.28 -0.22 18.62
C TYR A 215 4.83 -0.33 19.12
N PRO A 216 4.59 -0.17 20.45
CA PRO A 216 3.24 -0.25 21.03
C PRO A 216 2.25 0.78 20.48
N ASN A 217 2.76 1.94 20.03
CA ASN A 217 1.96 3.02 19.45
C ASN A 217 1.63 2.81 17.95
N GLY A 218 2.06 1.69 17.35
CA GLY A 218 1.86 1.41 15.93
C GLY A 218 2.94 1.97 15.00
N GLY A 219 3.95 2.65 15.55
CA GLY A 219 5.11 3.12 14.79
C GLY A 219 5.98 1.95 14.29
N LEU A 220 6.55 2.11 13.09
CA LEU A 220 7.39 1.10 12.45
C LEU A 220 8.87 1.48 12.61
N ALA A 221 9.72 0.55 13.06
CA ALA A 221 11.11 0.85 13.41
C ALA A 221 11.99 1.15 12.19
N ASN A 222 11.71 0.51 11.05
CA ASN A 222 12.42 0.73 9.80
C ASN A 222 11.42 0.96 8.66
N THR A 223 11.36 2.19 8.15
CA THR A 223 10.47 2.58 7.06
C THR A 223 10.80 1.93 5.72
N ARG A 224 11.99 1.32 5.53
CA ARG A 224 12.32 0.53 4.34
C ARG A 224 11.78 -0.88 4.39
N SER A 225 11.45 -1.39 5.57
CA SER A 225 11.17 -2.82 5.75
C SER A 225 9.84 -3.28 5.13
N PHE A 226 8.99 -2.35 4.69
CA PHE A 226 7.68 -2.63 4.10
C PHE A 226 7.36 -1.67 2.95
N LEU A 227 6.44 -2.10 2.10
CA LEU A 227 5.79 -1.29 1.08
C LEU A 227 4.28 -1.43 1.22
N PHE A 228 3.58 -0.30 1.34
CA PHE A 228 2.12 -0.28 1.32
C PHE A 228 1.60 -0.06 -0.10
N LYS A 229 0.49 -0.74 -0.41
CA LYS A 229 -0.37 -0.48 -1.56
C LYS A 229 -1.81 -0.35 -1.07
N GLY A 230 -2.70 0.13 -1.92
CA GLY A 230 -4.10 0.32 -1.53
C GLY A 230 -4.31 1.58 -0.73
N PHE A 231 -5.23 1.51 0.22
CA PHE A 231 -5.74 2.65 0.96
C PHE A 231 -4.62 3.39 1.72
N TRP A 232 -3.72 2.68 2.39
CA TRP A 232 -2.61 3.31 3.12
C TRP A 232 -1.55 3.98 2.22
N ALA A 233 -1.47 3.60 0.95
CA ALA A 233 -0.62 4.28 -0.02
C ALA A 233 -1.25 5.58 -0.53
N TYR A 234 -2.57 5.75 -0.38
CA TYR A 234 -3.31 6.95 -0.75
C TYR A 234 -3.28 8.01 0.37
N GLU A 235 -3.54 7.62 1.62
CA GLU A 235 -3.65 8.52 2.79
C GLU A 235 -2.35 9.29 3.15
N LYS A 236 -1.20 8.60 3.14
CA LYS A 236 0.15 9.15 3.42
C LYS A 236 0.17 10.24 4.51
N MET A 237 0.80 11.39 4.22
CA MET A 237 0.98 12.51 5.15
C MET A 237 -0.28 13.39 5.28
N ALA A 238 -1.26 13.24 4.38
CA ALA A 238 -2.49 14.03 4.40
C ALA A 238 -3.44 13.58 5.53
N ASP A 239 -3.36 12.30 5.90
CA ASP A 239 -4.15 11.70 6.98
C ASP A 239 -3.29 11.24 8.15
N ALA A 240 -2.02 11.66 8.20
CA ALA A 240 -1.13 11.35 9.31
C ALA A 240 -1.54 12.08 10.60
N VAL A 241 -1.57 11.34 11.70
CA VAL A 241 -1.74 11.86 13.06
C VAL A 241 -0.47 11.61 13.89
N PRO A 242 -0.27 12.32 15.02
CA PRO A 242 0.86 12.06 15.91
C PRO A 242 0.91 10.61 16.41
N ALA A 243 2.11 10.14 16.75
CA ALA A 243 2.30 8.77 17.22
C ALA A 243 1.57 8.50 18.56
N GLU A 244 1.44 9.54 19.36
CA GLU A 244 0.73 9.61 20.64
C GLU A 244 -0.77 9.93 20.50
N PHE A 245 -1.29 10.04 19.28
CA PHE A 245 -2.71 10.32 19.08
C PHE A 245 -3.57 9.17 19.62
N GLU A 246 -4.50 9.54 20.50
CA GLU A 246 -5.55 8.67 21.00
C GLU A 246 -6.90 9.18 20.51
N PRO A 247 -7.66 8.41 19.72
CA PRO A 247 -8.96 8.85 19.24
C PRO A 247 -9.91 9.02 20.42
N THR A 248 -10.64 10.13 20.46
CA THR A 248 -11.69 10.31 21.46
C THR A 248 -12.90 9.47 21.07
N VAL A 249 -13.35 8.59 21.97
CA VAL A 249 -14.62 7.87 21.77
C VAL A 249 -15.73 8.90 21.69
N ASN A 250 -16.45 8.93 20.56
CA ASN A 250 -17.72 9.65 20.45
C ASN A 250 -18.86 8.77 20.97
#